data_AF-A0A353A041-F1
#
_entry.id   AF-A0A353A041-F1
#
_cell.length_a   1.000
_cell.length_b   1.000
_cell.length_c   1.000
_cell.angle_alpha   90.00
_cell.angle_beta   90.00
_cell.angle_gamma   90.00
#
_symmetry.space_group_name_H-M   'P 1'
#
loop_
_entity.id
_entity.type
_entity.pdbx_description
1 polymer ?
#
loop_
_entity_poly.entity_id
_entity_poly.type
_entity_poly.pdbx_seq_one_letter_code
_entity_poly.pdbx_strand_id
1 'polypeptide(L)'
;MDILIGLLIIAAGAFCQSSSYVPINKVRQWSWESYWMVQGVFAWLLLPLAGAMLAVPQGHSLCELLTTHSSFNIGMTIFFGALWGVGGLTFGLSMRYLGVALGQSIALGTCAALGTVMGPFL
;
A
#
# COMPACT_ATOMS: atom_id res chain seq x y z
N MET A 1 -17.47 11.55 21.82
CA MET A 1 -16.06 11.24 22.12
C MET A 1 -15.44 10.39 21.01
N ASP A 2 -16.22 9.49 20.41
CA ASP A 2 -15.76 8.56 19.37
C ASP A 2 -15.43 9.21 18.01
N ILE A 3 -16.16 10.25 17.60
CA ILE A 3 -15.89 10.97 16.34
C ILE A 3 -14.52 11.67 16.38
N LEU A 4 -14.15 12.27 17.50
CA LEU A 4 -12.87 12.95 17.65
C LEU A 4 -11.70 11.97 17.59
N ILE A 5 -11.83 10.81 18.26
CA ILE A 5 -10.83 9.74 18.21
C ILE A 5 -10.71 9.19 16.79
N GLY A 6 -11.85 8.92 16.12
CA GLY A 6 -11.86 8.47 14.73
C GLY A 6 -11.17 9.46 13.79
N LEU A 7 -11.46 10.77 13.94
CA LEU A 7 -10.81 11.82 13.17
C LEU A 7 -9.29 11.86 13.40
N LEU A 8 -8.86 11.72 14.66
CA LEU A 8 -7.44 11.70 15.01
C LEU A 8 -6.72 10.48 14.43
N ILE A 9 -7.35 9.30 14.44
CA ILE A 9 -6.80 8.09 13.82
C ILE A 9 -6.65 8.27 12.31
N ILE A 10 -7.67 8.81 11.64
CA ILE A 10 -7.62 9.07 10.19
C ILE A 10 -6.53 10.11 9.89
N ALA A 11 -6.44 11.19 10.67
CA ALA A 11 -5.43 12.23 10.49
C ALA A 11 -4.02 11.68 10.69
N ALA A 12 -3.80 10.85 11.72
CA ALA A 12 -2.52 10.18 11.96
C ALA A 12 -2.16 9.24 10.80
N GLY A 13 -3.12 8.44 10.32
CA GLY A 13 -2.93 7.56 9.18
C GLY A 13 -2.57 8.33 7.90
N ALA A 14 -3.28 9.42 7.60
CA ALA A 14 -3.00 10.28 6.44
C ALA A 14 -1.62 10.94 6.54
N PHE A 15 -1.22 11.37 7.74
CA PHE A 15 0.11 11.92 8.00
C PHE A 15 1.22 10.88 7.79
N CYS A 16 1.06 9.67 8.33
CA CYS A 16 2.01 8.56 8.13
C CYS A 16 2.13 8.17 6.65
N GLN A 17 1.01 8.12 5.92
CA GLN A 17 1.01 7.81 4.49
C GLN A 17 1.76 8.88 3.67
N SER A 18 1.45 10.16 3.88
CA SER A 18 2.08 11.25 3.11
C SER A 18 3.57 11.41 3.42
N SER A 19 3.96 11.24 4.70
CA SER A 19 5.35 11.35 5.13
C SER A 19 6.26 10.26 4.56
N SER A 20 5.73 9.10 4.16
CA SER A 20 6.52 8.02 3.55
C SER A 20 7.17 8.39 2.21
N TYR A 21 6.64 9.39 1.49
CA TYR A 21 7.18 9.86 0.21
C TYR A 21 8.13 11.06 0.35
N VAL A 22 8.16 11.74 1.50
CA VAL A 22 9.04 12.89 1.76
C VAL A 22 10.55 12.54 1.69
N PRO A 23 11.00 11.36 2.17
CA PRO A 23 12.39 10.93 2.09
C PRO A 23 12.91 10.69 0.66
N ILE A 24 12.04 10.49 -0.33
CA ILE A 24 12.43 10.31 -1.75
C ILE A 24 13.34 11.45 -2.21
N ASN A 25 13.00 12.68 -1.84
CA ASN A 25 13.74 13.86 -2.25
C ASN A 25 15.15 13.95 -1.64
N LYS A 26 15.44 13.16 -0.59
CA LYS A 26 16.76 13.11 0.06
C LYS A 26 17.69 12.06 -0.54
N VAL A 27 17.15 11.09 -1.28
CA VAL A 27 17.94 10.01 -1.92
C VAL A 27 18.36 10.47 -3.32
N ARG A 28 19.47 11.21 -3.40
CA ARG A 28 19.94 11.83 -4.66
C ARG A 28 20.88 10.97 -5.49
N GLN A 29 21.48 9.93 -4.89
CA GLN A 29 22.56 9.13 -5.48
C GLN A 29 22.08 7.81 -6.09
N TRP A 30 20.81 7.46 -5.91
CA TRP A 30 20.26 6.19 -6.37
C TRP A 30 19.40 6.40 -7.61
N SER A 31 19.41 5.42 -8.51
CA SER A 31 18.34 5.33 -9.50
C SER A 31 17.02 5.12 -8.77
N TRP A 32 15.95 5.68 -9.34
CA TRP A 32 14.63 5.58 -8.75
C TRP A 32 14.15 4.13 -8.71
N GLU A 33 14.49 3.32 -9.71
CA GLU A 33 14.16 1.90 -9.73
C GLU A 33 14.76 1.16 -8.52
N SER A 34 16.03 1.42 -8.21
CA SER A 34 16.69 0.81 -7.06
C SER A 34 16.09 1.30 -5.74
N TYR A 35 15.76 2.58 -5.63
CA TYR A 35 15.09 3.11 -4.46
C TYR A 35 13.71 2.49 -4.25
N TRP A 36 12.87 2.47 -5.30
CA TRP A 36 11.50 1.94 -5.23
C TRP A 36 11.49 0.45 -4.91
N MET A 37 12.41 -0.32 -5.49
CA MET A 37 12.56 -1.75 -5.18
C MET A 37 12.92 -1.98 -3.71
N VAL A 38 13.91 -1.25 -3.17
CA VAL A 38 14.30 -1.40 -1.76
C VAL A 38 13.16 -0.96 -0.84
N GLN A 39 12.54 0.19 -1.10
CA GLN A 39 11.39 0.64 -0.33
C GLN A 39 10.24 -0.38 -0.35
N GLY A 40 9.91 -0.92 -1.53
CA GLY A 40 8.87 -1.92 -1.70
C GLY A 40 9.16 -3.21 -0.95
N VAL A 41 10.41 -3.70 -0.96
CA VAL A 41 10.81 -4.88 -0.19
C VAL A 41 10.62 -4.66 1.31
N PHE A 42 11.02 -3.51 1.84
CA PHE A 42 10.83 -3.21 3.26
C PHE A 42 9.35 -3.04 3.62
N ALA A 43 8.61 -2.26 2.83
CA ALA A 43 7.23 -1.89 3.10
C ALA A 43 6.25 -3.05 2.89
N TRP A 44 6.49 -3.94 1.92
CA TRP A 44 5.53 -4.97 1.51
C TRP A 44 5.94 -6.39 1.85
N LEU A 45 7.24 -6.66 2.06
CA LEU A 45 7.72 -8.00 2.39
C LEU A 45 8.20 -8.08 3.84
N LEU A 46 9.23 -7.30 4.20
CA LEU A 46 9.90 -7.45 5.50
C LEU A 46 9.01 -7.02 6.67
N LEU A 47 8.44 -5.80 6.63
CA LEU A 47 7.58 -5.32 7.72
C LEU A 47 6.28 -6.13 7.86
N PRO A 48 5.55 -6.45 6.77
CA PRO A 48 4.36 -7.28 6.88
C PRO A 48 4.66 -8.69 7.37
N LEU A 49 5.76 -9.31 6.93
CA LEU A 49 6.16 -10.63 7.42
C LEU A 49 6.53 -10.60 8.90
N ALA A 50 7.32 -9.61 9.32
CA ALA A 50 7.67 -9.43 10.74
C ALA A 50 6.41 -9.19 11.59
N GLY A 51 5.48 -8.36 11.12
CA GLY A 51 4.18 -8.14 11.77
C GLY A 51 3.36 -9.42 11.86
N ALA A 52 3.31 -10.21 10.78
CA ALA A 52 2.60 -11.48 10.76
C ALA A 52 3.22 -12.48 11.75
N MET A 53 4.56 -12.56 11.83
CA MET A 53 5.24 -13.42 12.81
C MET A 53 4.96 -13.02 14.26
N LEU A 54 4.79 -11.72 14.54
CA LEU A 54 4.42 -11.24 15.88
C LEU A 54 2.94 -11.44 16.20
N ALA A 55 2.08 -11.45 15.19
CA ALA A 55 0.63 -11.58 15.34
C ALA A 55 0.13 -13.04 15.38
N VAL A 56 0.92 -14.00 14.87
CA VAL A 56 0.54 -15.41 14.85
C VAL A 56 0.55 -15.98 16.28
N PRO A 57 -0.58 -16.50 16.79
CA PRO A 57 -0.67 -17.10 18.12
C PRO A 57 0.20 -18.37 18.23
N GLN A 58 0.66 -18.68 19.44
CA GLN A 58 1.42 -19.89 19.71
C GLN A 58 0.62 -21.14 19.29
N GLY A 59 1.19 -21.94 18.40
CA GLY A 59 0.60 -23.19 17.90
C GLY A 59 0.10 -23.14 16.44
N HIS A 60 0.00 -21.96 15.85
CA HIS A 60 -0.33 -21.80 14.42
C HIS A 60 0.89 -21.49 13.58
N SER A 61 0.85 -21.88 12.30
CA SER A 61 1.90 -21.52 11.33
C SER A 61 1.36 -20.57 10.27
N LEU A 62 2.24 -19.69 9.75
CA LEU A 62 1.90 -18.83 8.62
C LEU A 62 1.50 -19.65 7.38
N CYS A 63 2.13 -20.80 7.19
CA CYS A 63 1.87 -21.66 6.04
C CYS A 63 0.45 -22.24 6.09
N GLU A 64 0.02 -22.71 7.26
CA GLU A 64 -1.36 -23.16 7.50
C GLU A 64 -2.37 -22.05 7.18
N LEU A 65 -2.12 -20.82 7.64
CA LEU A 65 -2.96 -19.65 7.35
C LEU A 65 -3.09 -19.38 5.84
N LEU A 66 -2.00 -19.51 5.10
CA LEU A 66 -1.97 -19.28 3.65
C LEU A 66 -2.63 -20.42 2.85
N THR A 67 -2.61 -21.65 3.35
CA THR A 67 -3.15 -22.84 2.64
C THR A 67 -4.55 -23.24 3.07
N THR A 68 -5.11 -22.63 4.13
CA THR A 68 -6.46 -22.96 4.64
C THR A 68 -7.57 -22.57 3.65
N HIS A 69 -7.30 -21.63 2.74
CA HIS A 69 -8.28 -21.12 1.79
C HIS A 69 -8.30 -21.91 0.47
N SER A 70 -9.42 -21.81 -0.27
CA SER A 70 -9.54 -22.47 -1.57
C SER A 70 -8.46 -21.99 -2.54
N SER A 71 -7.98 -22.88 -3.42
CA SER A 71 -6.96 -22.54 -4.41
C SER A 71 -7.38 -21.38 -5.32
N PHE A 72 -8.69 -21.22 -5.57
CA PHE A 72 -9.23 -20.08 -6.30
C PHE A 72 -9.01 -18.76 -5.56
N ASN A 73 -9.31 -18.71 -4.26
CA ASN A 73 -9.12 -17.49 -3.46
C ASN A 73 -7.65 -17.09 -3.39
N ILE A 74 -6.75 -18.08 -3.19
CA ILE A 74 -5.30 -17.84 -3.19
C ILE A 74 -4.86 -17.27 -4.54
N GLY A 75 -5.33 -17.85 -5.65
CA GLY A 75 -5.06 -17.35 -7.00
C GLY A 75 -5.55 -15.91 -7.21
N MET A 76 -6.76 -15.59 -6.75
CA MET A 76 -7.31 -14.23 -6.81
C MET A 76 -6.52 -13.24 -5.95
N THR A 77 -6.07 -13.63 -4.76
CA THR A 77 -5.23 -12.78 -3.89
C THR A 77 -3.90 -12.46 -4.57
N ILE A 78 -3.25 -13.44 -5.19
CA ILE A 78 -2.01 -13.23 -5.95
C ILE A 78 -2.26 -12.31 -7.14
N PHE A 79 -3.36 -12.53 -7.88
CA PHE A 79 -3.74 -11.71 -9.02
C PHE A 79 -3.98 -10.24 -8.64
N PHE A 80 -4.79 -9.98 -7.61
CA PHE A 80 -5.02 -8.63 -7.12
C PHE A 80 -3.76 -8.00 -6.52
N GLY A 81 -2.90 -8.79 -5.88
CA GLY A 81 -1.59 -8.33 -5.42
C GLY A 81 -0.69 -7.87 -6.57
N ALA A 82 -0.67 -8.61 -7.69
CA ALA A 82 0.08 -8.23 -8.88
C ALA A 82 -0.49 -6.95 -9.52
N LEU A 83 -1.82 -6.84 -9.66
CA LEU A 83 -2.48 -5.62 -10.15
C LEU A 83 -2.17 -4.41 -9.25
N TRP A 84 -2.20 -4.61 -7.94
CA TRP A 84 -1.85 -3.58 -6.97
C TRP A 84 -0.39 -3.14 -7.11
N GLY A 85 0.53 -4.07 -7.34
CA GLY A 85 1.94 -3.76 -7.62
C GLY A 85 2.15 -2.91 -8.88
N VAL A 86 1.44 -3.21 -9.96
CA VAL A 86 1.44 -2.39 -11.19
C VAL A 86 0.89 -0.98 -10.92
N GLY A 87 -0.20 -0.89 -10.14
CA GLY A 87 -0.75 0.39 -9.69
C GLY A 87 0.24 1.18 -8.81
N GLY A 88 0.91 0.53 -7.86
CA GLY A 88 1.90 1.14 -6.97
C GLY A 88 3.13 1.65 -7.72
N LEU A 89 3.57 0.95 -8.77
CA LEU A 89 4.68 1.38 -9.61
C LEU A 89 4.32 2.63 -10.43
N THR A 90 3.17 2.64 -11.08
CA THR A 90 2.69 3.79 -11.87
C THR A 90 2.37 5.00 -10.98
N PHE A 91 1.87 4.75 -9.77
CA PHE A 91 1.70 5.78 -8.74
C PHE A 91 3.03 6.36 -8.27
N GLY A 92 4.05 5.53 -8.03
CA GLY A 92 5.39 6.00 -7.69
C GLY A 92 6.03 6.85 -8.79
N LEU A 93 5.82 6.48 -10.06
CA LEU A 93 6.25 7.27 -11.21
C LEU A 93 5.53 8.62 -11.28
N SER A 94 4.22 8.65 -11.02
CA SER A 94 3.45 9.90 -11.02
C SER A 94 3.99 10.88 -9.95
N MET A 95 4.33 10.38 -8.75
CA MET A 95 4.97 11.20 -7.72
C MET A 95 6.34 11.72 -8.15
N ARG A 96 7.12 10.92 -8.89
CA ARG A 96 8.44 11.33 -9.39
C ARG A 96 8.34 12.46 -10.43
N TYR A 97 7.38 12.38 -11.35
CA TYR A 97 7.28 13.34 -12.46
C TYR A 97 6.42 14.57 -12.13
N LEU A 98 5.35 14.41 -11.37
CA LEU A 98 4.40 15.49 -11.04
C LEU A 98 4.68 16.11 -9.66
N GLY A 99 5.49 15.46 -8.83
CA GLY A 99 5.69 15.80 -7.44
C GLY A 99 4.55 15.31 -6.54
N VAL A 100 4.79 15.34 -5.22
CA VAL A 100 3.88 14.76 -4.22
C VAL A 100 2.51 15.43 -4.21
N ALA A 101 2.44 16.77 -4.34
CA ALA A 101 1.18 17.50 -4.25
C ALA A 101 0.21 17.19 -5.41
N LEU A 102 0.69 17.31 -6.65
CA LEU A 102 -0.11 17.04 -7.85
C LEU A 102 -0.34 15.53 -8.06
N GLY A 103 0.69 14.72 -7.84
CA GLY A 103 0.60 13.26 -7.97
C GLY A 103 -0.48 12.66 -7.05
N GLN A 104 -0.47 13.02 -5.77
CA GLN A 104 -1.44 12.52 -4.79
C GLN A 104 -2.87 12.98 -5.13
N SER A 105 -3.03 14.26 -5.47
CA SER A 105 -4.34 14.83 -5.75
C SER A 105 -5.00 14.19 -6.98
N ILE A 106 -4.25 14.01 -8.07
CA ILE A 106 -4.77 13.41 -9.31
C ILE A 106 -5.04 11.92 -9.11
N ALA A 107 -4.10 11.19 -8.51
CA ALA A 107 -4.26 9.75 -8.34
C ALA A 107 -5.39 9.41 -7.35
N LEU A 108 -5.45 10.05 -6.18
CA LEU A 108 -6.53 9.82 -5.22
C LEU A 108 -7.87 10.34 -5.74
N GLY A 109 -7.88 11.49 -6.43
CA GLY A 109 -9.08 12.05 -7.03
C GLY A 109 -9.68 11.17 -8.12
N THR A 110 -8.85 10.61 -9.00
CA THR A 110 -9.30 9.66 -10.04
C THR A 110 -9.78 8.35 -9.43
N CYS A 111 -9.08 7.81 -8.43
CA CYS A 111 -9.55 6.64 -7.68
C CYS A 111 -10.89 6.87 -7.00
N ALA A 112 -11.10 8.04 -6.37
CA ALA A 112 -12.35 8.38 -5.72
C ALA A 112 -13.50 8.54 -6.74
N ALA A 113 -13.26 9.22 -7.86
CA ALA A 113 -14.24 9.41 -8.91
C ALA A 113 -14.65 8.08 -9.56
N LEU A 114 -13.67 7.27 -9.98
CA LEU A 114 -13.93 5.96 -10.58
C LEU A 114 -14.58 5.01 -9.57
N GLY A 115 -14.11 4.97 -8.32
CA GLY A 115 -14.71 4.14 -7.27
C GLY A 115 -16.18 4.50 -7.00
N THR A 116 -16.51 5.79 -6.99
CA THR A 116 -17.89 6.27 -6.82
C THR A 116 -18.77 5.88 -8.00
N VAL A 117 -18.24 5.96 -9.22
CA VAL A 117 -18.97 5.58 -10.43
C VAL A 117 -19.15 4.07 -10.53
N MET A 118 -18.12 3.28 -10.16
CA MET A 118 -18.16 1.82 -10.26
C MET A 118 -18.99 1.16 -9.16
N GLY A 119 -19.13 1.77 -7.98
CA GLY A 119 -19.94 1.22 -6.87
C GLY A 119 -21.39 0.87 -7.25
N PRO A 120 -22.11 1.69 -8.02
CA PRO A 120 -23.44 1.34 -8.55
C PRO A 120 -23.47 0.24 -9.62
N PHE A 121 -22.34 -0.07 -10.28
CA PHE A 121 -22.28 -1.00 -11.42
C PHE A 121 -21.66 -2.37 -11.08
N LEU A 122 -20.99 -2.51 -9.93
CA LEU A 122 -20.39 -3.74 -9.41
C LEU A 122 -21.22 -4.31 -8.25
#